data_AF-R2NV66-F1
#
_entry.id   AF-R2NV66-F1
#
_cell.length_a   1.000
_cell.length_b   1.000
_cell.length_c   1.000
_cell.angle_alpha   90.00
_cell.angle_beta   90.00
_cell.angle_gamma   90.00
#
_symmetry.space_group_name_H-M   'P 1'
#
loop_
_entity.id
_entity.type
_entity.pdbx_description
1 polymer ?
#
loop_
_entity_poly.entity_id
_entity_poly.type
_entity_poly.pdbx_seq_one_letter_code
_entity_poly.pdbx_strand_id
1 'polypeptide(L)'
;MKERVVVFGDAIIAIILTIIVLELPIQTAANGAVDMYSLLRAVGIYFISFCFVANLWFQTGYAFNKIEQVKNKDLVVYLLLLFFLSLVPSATRLLIEDTTKQTLLIYGVLTLIVTLVMRRLIVALTSQSLKDEEQRKRRVNELNKQDMVSIGFRVIVLIFGLFYVRPALIIYLILPIMAFLQNIIDREEDNLLATLDDQQQADYFQDRNQVWGNSVRRYSTLLRDSMKANGDHDPERWKQVMADWEGHINNEINERKERLTSLDGNDKRRVENEIDRLEKQKQRMAMQKAMTERRLNQQKDMPNQRLEQQKERK
;
A
#
# COMPACT_ATOMS: atom_id res chain seq x y z
N MET A 1 -12.52 -16.07 -19.75
CA MET A 1 -11.07 -16.32 -19.96
C MET A 1 -10.21 -15.64 -18.90
N LYS A 2 -10.47 -14.35 -18.59
CA LYS A 2 -9.85 -13.63 -17.46
C LYS A 2 -9.81 -14.44 -16.17
N GLU A 3 -10.98 -14.87 -15.68
CA GLU A 3 -11.12 -15.61 -14.43
C GLU A 3 -10.27 -16.89 -14.39
N ARG A 4 -10.24 -17.65 -15.49
CA ARG A 4 -9.39 -18.85 -15.60
C ARG A 4 -7.89 -18.53 -15.48
N VAL A 5 -7.43 -17.44 -16.10
CA VAL A 5 -6.01 -17.02 -16.03
C VAL A 5 -5.63 -16.57 -14.63
N VAL A 6 -6.52 -15.81 -13.97
CA VAL A 6 -6.31 -15.35 -12.59
C VAL A 6 -6.25 -16.55 -11.63
N VAL A 7 -7.26 -17.43 -11.68
CA VAL A 7 -7.31 -18.64 -10.83
C VAL A 7 -6.10 -19.55 -11.07
N PHE A 8 -5.66 -19.71 -12.32
CA PHE A 8 -4.47 -20.49 -12.64
C PHE A 8 -3.19 -19.88 -12.03
N GLY A 9 -3.02 -18.56 -12.15
CA GLY A 9 -1.88 -17.89 -11.55
C GLY A 9 -1.91 -17.89 -10.03
N ASP A 10 -3.08 -17.74 -9.41
CA ASP A 10 -3.26 -17.86 -7.96
C ASP A 10 -2.84 -19.25 -7.45
N ALA A 11 -3.21 -20.31 -8.17
CA ALA A 11 -2.80 -21.67 -7.84
C ALA A 11 -1.27 -21.83 -7.91
N ILE A 12 -0.61 -21.28 -8.94
CA ILE A 12 0.85 -21.31 -9.07
C ILE A 12 1.51 -20.54 -7.93
N ILE A 13 1.03 -19.34 -7.61
CA ILE A 13 1.57 -18.51 -6.54
C ILE A 13 1.42 -19.22 -5.19
N ALA A 14 0.28 -19.86 -4.92
CA ALA A 14 0.07 -20.64 -3.70
C ALA A 14 1.10 -21.79 -3.57
N ILE A 15 1.38 -22.50 -4.66
CA ILE A 15 2.42 -23.54 -4.70
C ILE A 15 3.81 -22.93 -4.44
N ILE A 16 4.12 -21.77 -5.03
CA ILE A 16 5.40 -21.09 -4.79
C ILE A 16 5.54 -20.73 -3.31
N LEU A 17 4.50 -20.17 -2.68
CA LEU A 17 4.51 -19.84 -1.26
C LEU A 17 4.76 -21.07 -0.37
N THR A 18 4.18 -22.23 -0.70
CA THR A 18 4.42 -23.46 0.06
C THR A 18 5.83 -24.00 -0.16
N ILE A 19 6.36 -23.97 -1.39
CA ILE A 19 7.73 -24.40 -1.68
C ILE A 19 8.75 -23.55 -0.91
N ILE A 20 8.55 -22.24 -0.81
CA ILE A 20 9.46 -21.36 -0.04
C ILE A 20 9.56 -21.80 1.43
N VAL A 21 8.46 -22.28 2.04
CA VAL A 21 8.48 -22.86 3.40
C VAL A 21 9.25 -24.17 3.45
N LEU A 22 9.01 -25.05 2.47
CA LEU A 22 9.61 -26.38 2.43
C LEU A 22 11.13 -26.34 2.19
N GLU A 23 11.62 -25.28 1.55
CA GLU A 23 13.04 -25.08 1.27
C GLU A 23 13.81 -24.45 2.45
N LEU A 24 13.18 -24.26 3.61
CA LEU A 24 13.87 -23.82 4.82
C LEU A 24 14.82 -24.93 5.31
N PRO A 25 16.15 -24.70 5.32
CA PRO A 25 17.09 -25.69 5.80
C PRO A 25 17.04 -25.74 7.33
N ILE A 26 16.32 -26.70 7.90
CA ILE A 26 16.36 -26.99 9.33
C ILE A 26 17.55 -27.92 9.56
N GLN A 27 18.72 -27.33 9.83
CA GLN A 27 19.89 -28.11 10.21
C GLN A 27 19.87 -28.36 11.72
N THR A 28 19.69 -29.63 12.13
CA THR A 28 19.94 -30.07 13.50
C THR A 28 21.43 -30.37 13.65
N ALA A 29 22.10 -29.83 14.67
CA ALA A 29 23.50 -30.16 14.90
C ALA A 29 23.64 -31.65 15.28
N ALA A 30 24.83 -32.23 15.10
CA ALA A 30 25.11 -33.66 15.35
C ALA A 30 24.83 -34.14 16.80
N ASN A 31 24.69 -33.20 17.73
CA ASN A 31 24.32 -33.39 19.14
C ASN A 31 22.84 -33.06 19.45
N GLY A 32 22.00 -32.83 18.45
CA GLY A 32 20.59 -32.48 18.60
C GLY A 32 20.33 -31.03 19.02
N ALA A 33 21.38 -30.22 19.22
CA ALA A 33 21.25 -28.80 19.52
C ALA A 33 20.90 -28.01 18.25
N VAL A 34 19.94 -27.10 18.36
CA VAL A 34 19.59 -26.18 17.27
C VAL A 34 20.32 -24.86 17.52
N ASP A 35 21.10 -24.41 16.54
CA ASP A 35 21.62 -23.03 16.57
C ASP A 35 20.46 -22.05 16.30
N MET A 36 19.92 -21.50 17.38
CA MET A 36 18.82 -20.54 17.33
C MET A 36 19.13 -19.33 16.45
N TYR A 37 20.39 -18.90 16.40
CA TYR A 37 20.77 -17.73 15.61
C TYR A 37 20.70 -18.03 14.10
N SER A 38 21.22 -19.19 13.67
CA SER A 38 21.11 -19.64 12.28
C SER A 38 19.66 -19.85 11.85
N LEU A 39 18.85 -20.46 12.72
CA LEU A 39 17.42 -20.68 12.48
C LEU A 39 16.66 -19.36 12.32
N LEU A 40 16.82 -18.41 13.25
CA LEU A 40 16.15 -17.10 13.19
C LEU A 40 16.56 -16.33 11.93
N ARG A 41 17.82 -16.43 11.49
CA ARG A 41 18.28 -15.83 10.23
C ARG A 41 17.58 -16.47 9.03
N ALA A 42 17.53 -17.80 8.96
CA ALA A 42 16.87 -18.53 7.87
C ALA A 42 15.37 -18.19 7.79
N VAL A 43 14.69 -18.17 8.94
CA VAL A 43 13.27 -17.76 9.06
C VAL A 43 13.10 -16.30 8.63
N GLY A 44 14.03 -15.42 8.99
CA GLY A 44 14.04 -14.03 8.54
C GLY A 44 14.09 -13.92 7.01
N ILE A 45 15.07 -14.58 6.37
CA ILE A 45 15.21 -14.56 4.90
C ILE A 45 14.00 -15.18 4.19
N TYR A 46 13.48 -16.27 4.74
CA TYR A 46 12.22 -16.87 4.30
C TYR A 46 11.07 -15.85 4.35
N PHE A 47 10.89 -15.16 5.48
CA PHE A 47 9.79 -14.22 5.68
C PHE A 47 9.83 -13.06 4.69
N ILE A 48 11.03 -12.57 4.36
CA ILE A 48 11.25 -11.56 3.31
C ILE A 48 10.72 -12.05 1.97
N SER A 49 11.10 -13.27 1.58
CA SER A 49 10.72 -13.87 0.32
C SER A 49 9.21 -14.12 0.26
N PHE A 50 8.64 -14.61 1.36
CA PHE A 50 7.20 -14.75 1.53
C PHE A 50 6.47 -13.41 1.34
N CYS A 51 6.88 -12.35 2.05
CA CYS A 51 6.31 -11.02 1.91
C CYS A 51 6.44 -10.48 0.49
N PHE A 52 7.57 -10.73 -0.18
CA PHE A 52 7.79 -10.33 -1.57
C PHE A 52 6.78 -11.00 -2.53
N VAL A 53 6.62 -12.33 -2.43
CA VAL A 53 5.68 -13.09 -3.28
C VAL A 53 4.22 -12.74 -2.95
N ALA A 54 3.88 -12.62 -1.67
CA ALA A 54 2.53 -12.23 -1.23
C ALA A 54 2.17 -10.81 -1.69
N ASN A 55 3.12 -9.89 -1.64
CA ASN A 55 2.97 -8.53 -2.14
C ASN A 55 2.73 -8.50 -3.66
N LEU A 56 3.48 -9.34 -4.40
CA LEU A 56 3.28 -9.50 -5.83
C LEU A 56 1.88 -10.01 -6.14
N TRP A 57 1.46 -11.08 -5.47
CA TRP A 57 0.12 -11.64 -5.60
C TRP A 57 -0.96 -10.57 -5.40
N PHE A 58 -0.87 -9.82 -4.30
CA PHE A 58 -1.83 -8.76 -3.96
C PHE A 58 -1.95 -7.71 -5.06
N GLN A 59 -0.81 -7.17 -5.53
CA GLN A 59 -0.79 -6.15 -6.58
C GLN A 59 -1.29 -6.69 -7.92
N THR A 60 -0.94 -7.93 -8.28
CA THR A 60 -1.42 -8.55 -9.52
C THR A 60 -2.93 -8.80 -9.46
N GLY A 61 -3.46 -9.34 -8.37
CA GLY A 61 -4.89 -9.53 -8.18
C GLY A 61 -5.66 -8.22 -8.24
N TYR A 62 -5.12 -7.16 -7.64
CA TYR A 62 -5.68 -5.81 -7.73
C TYR A 62 -5.72 -5.28 -9.16
N ALA A 63 -4.61 -5.41 -9.90
CA ALA A 63 -4.54 -4.97 -11.29
C ALA A 63 -5.52 -5.75 -12.20
N PHE A 64 -5.66 -7.06 -12.00
CA PHE A 64 -6.62 -7.87 -12.73
C PHE A 64 -8.07 -7.53 -12.38
N ASN A 65 -8.38 -7.15 -11.14
CA ASN A 65 -9.75 -6.76 -10.75
C ASN A 65 -10.26 -5.53 -11.52
N LYS A 66 -9.38 -4.62 -11.96
CA LYS A 66 -9.74 -3.39 -12.67
C LYS A 66 -10.03 -3.52 -14.16
N ILE A 67 -9.73 -4.66 -14.78
CA ILE A 67 -9.90 -4.86 -16.23
C ILE A 67 -11.06 -5.81 -16.55
N GLU A 68 -11.82 -5.55 -17.62
CA GLU A 68 -12.94 -6.42 -18.03
C GLU A 68 -12.46 -7.65 -18.83
N GLN A 69 -11.44 -7.49 -19.68
CA GLN A 69 -10.93 -8.55 -20.56
C GLN A 69 -9.39 -8.59 -20.56
N VAL A 70 -8.81 -9.79 -20.62
CA VAL A 70 -7.35 -10.00 -20.70
C VAL A 70 -6.94 -10.11 -22.15
N LYS A 71 -6.00 -9.28 -22.61
CA LYS A 71 -5.42 -9.39 -23.96
C LYS A 71 -4.36 -10.50 -23.99
N ASN A 72 -4.20 -11.15 -25.15
CA ASN A 72 -3.21 -12.22 -25.32
C ASN A 72 -1.77 -11.78 -25.03
N LYS A 73 -1.42 -10.52 -25.33
CA LYS A 73 -0.08 -9.98 -25.04
C LYS A 73 0.20 -9.89 -23.53
N ASP A 74 -0.80 -9.46 -22.75
CA ASP A 74 -0.67 -9.32 -21.29
C ASP A 74 -0.61 -10.68 -20.61
N LEU A 75 -1.28 -11.69 -21.18
CA LEU A 75 -1.18 -13.08 -20.74
C LEU A 75 0.26 -13.61 -20.86
N VAL A 76 0.94 -13.36 -21.98
CA VAL A 76 2.34 -13.80 -22.17
C VAL A 76 3.26 -13.14 -21.14
N VAL A 77 3.09 -11.84 -20.87
CA VAL A 77 3.85 -11.13 -19.84
C VAL A 77 3.55 -11.71 -18.44
N TYR A 78 2.30 -12.06 -18.17
CA TYR A 78 1.93 -12.69 -16.90
C TYR A 78 2.54 -14.09 -16.74
N LEU A 79 2.55 -14.92 -17.78
CA LEU A 79 3.24 -16.22 -17.74
C LEU A 79 4.75 -16.07 -17.53
N LEU A 80 5.36 -15.07 -18.19
CA LEU A 80 6.78 -14.74 -17.97
C LEU A 80 7.02 -14.31 -16.52
N LEU A 81 6.12 -13.55 -15.92
CA LEU A 81 6.19 -13.17 -14.50
C LEU A 81 6.17 -14.41 -13.61
N LEU A 82 5.22 -15.33 -13.83
CA LEU A 82 5.10 -16.57 -13.06
C LEU A 82 6.35 -17.46 -13.23
N PHE A 83 6.95 -17.50 -14.41
CA PHE A 83 8.20 -18.21 -14.66
C PHE A 83 9.36 -17.65 -13.82
N PHE A 84 9.58 -16.33 -13.78
CA PHE A 84 10.63 -15.78 -12.93
C PHE A 84 10.30 -15.95 -11.44
N LEU A 85 9.02 -15.89 -11.08
CA LEU A 85 8.55 -16.09 -9.71
C LEU A 85 8.81 -17.53 -9.23
N SER A 86 8.71 -18.54 -10.09
CA SER A 86 8.98 -19.93 -9.71
C SER A 86 10.46 -20.22 -9.43
N LEU A 87 11.37 -19.32 -9.82
CA LEU A 87 12.80 -19.40 -9.47
C LEU A 87 13.12 -18.81 -8.09
N VAL A 88 12.21 -18.02 -7.51
CA VAL A 88 12.40 -17.35 -6.21
C VAL A 88 12.66 -18.33 -5.07
N PRO A 89 11.96 -19.48 -4.94
CA PRO A 89 12.25 -20.44 -3.88
C PRO A 89 13.70 -20.92 -3.90
N SER A 90 14.19 -21.32 -5.07
CA SER A 90 15.58 -21.79 -5.23
C SER A 90 16.60 -20.71 -4.92
N ALA A 91 16.36 -19.47 -5.38
CA ALA A 91 17.24 -18.34 -5.06
C ALA A 91 17.22 -17.98 -3.56
N THR A 92 16.05 -18.12 -2.91
CA THR A 92 15.89 -17.90 -1.47
C THR A 92 16.70 -18.92 -0.68
N ARG A 93 16.57 -20.20 -1.04
CA ARG A 93 17.34 -21.28 -0.42
C ARG A 93 18.85 -21.06 -0.57
N LEU A 94 19.30 -20.72 -1.78
CA LEU A 94 20.70 -20.45 -2.06
C LEU A 94 21.25 -19.32 -1.17
N LEU A 95 20.46 -18.28 -0.93
CA LEU A 95 20.82 -17.16 -0.04
C LEU A 95 20.86 -17.56 1.46
N ILE A 96 19.98 -18.49 1.86
CA ILE A 96 19.94 -19.02 3.24
C ILE A 96 21.16 -19.92 3.50
N GLU A 97 21.45 -20.85 2.58
CA GLU A 97 22.54 -21.82 2.73
C GLU A 97 23.91 -21.15 2.72
N ASP A 98 24.14 -20.24 1.77
CA ASP A 98 25.39 -19.48 1.68
C ASP A 98 25.11 -17.99 1.56
N THR A 99 25.27 -17.26 2.65
CA THR A 99 25.11 -15.80 2.67
C THR A 99 26.38 -15.10 2.17
N THR A 100 26.62 -15.16 0.87
CA THR A 100 27.74 -14.47 0.20
C THR A 100 27.27 -13.35 -0.71
N LYS A 101 28.24 -12.57 -1.22
CA LYS A 101 27.98 -11.51 -2.21
C LYS A 101 27.31 -12.06 -3.47
N GLN A 102 27.71 -13.25 -3.90
CA GLN A 102 27.22 -13.86 -5.14
C GLN A 102 25.76 -14.31 -5.01
N THR A 103 25.40 -14.99 -3.91
CA THR A 103 24.02 -15.43 -3.68
C THR A 103 23.08 -14.25 -3.45
N LEU A 104 23.54 -13.20 -2.75
CA LEU A 104 22.80 -11.95 -2.61
C LEU A 104 22.55 -11.28 -3.97
N LEU A 105 23.55 -11.26 -4.86
CA LEU A 105 23.38 -10.76 -6.22
C LEU A 105 22.37 -11.57 -7.02
N ILE A 106 22.45 -12.90 -6.98
CA ILE A 106 21.53 -13.78 -7.72
C ILE A 106 20.10 -13.51 -7.26
N TYR A 107 19.86 -13.48 -5.95
CA TYR A 107 18.55 -13.18 -5.39
C TYR A 107 18.08 -11.76 -5.75
N GLY A 108 18.95 -10.77 -5.60
CA GLY A 108 18.64 -9.37 -5.86
C GLY A 108 18.36 -9.08 -7.34
N VAL A 109 19.11 -9.68 -8.26
CA VAL A 109 18.89 -9.57 -9.71
C VAL A 109 17.59 -10.27 -10.10
N LEU A 110 17.31 -11.47 -9.57
CA LEU A 110 16.07 -12.18 -9.84
C LEU A 110 14.85 -11.37 -9.38
N THR A 111 14.84 -10.89 -8.14
CA THR A 111 13.75 -10.06 -7.61
C THR A 111 13.59 -8.73 -8.36
N LEU A 112 14.69 -8.18 -8.89
CA LEU A 112 14.66 -7.01 -9.77
C LEU A 112 14.02 -7.33 -11.13
N ILE A 113 14.35 -8.47 -11.75
CA ILE A 113 13.71 -8.91 -13.00
C ILE A 113 12.21 -9.11 -12.77
N VAL A 114 11.82 -9.82 -11.71
CA VAL A 114 10.41 -10.02 -11.32
C VAL A 114 9.70 -8.67 -11.18
N THR A 115 10.32 -7.72 -10.48
CA THR A 115 9.79 -6.35 -10.33
C THR A 115 9.57 -5.66 -11.67
N LEU A 116 10.54 -5.73 -12.58
CA LEU A 116 10.45 -5.07 -13.88
C LEU A 116 9.34 -5.67 -14.75
N VAL A 117 9.22 -6.99 -14.78
CA VAL A 117 8.16 -7.70 -15.52
C VAL A 117 6.79 -7.38 -14.91
N MET A 118 6.68 -7.41 -13.59
CA MET A 118 5.47 -7.06 -12.86
C MET A 118 5.02 -5.62 -13.15
N ARG A 119 5.95 -4.66 -13.13
CA ARG A 119 5.67 -3.27 -13.51
C ARG A 119 5.12 -3.17 -14.93
N ARG A 120 5.76 -3.86 -15.89
CA ARG A 120 5.29 -3.86 -17.29
C ARG A 120 3.86 -4.37 -17.38
N LEU A 121 3.51 -5.42 -16.63
CA LEU A 121 2.15 -5.96 -16.56
C LEU A 121 1.18 -4.94 -15.95
N ILE A 122 1.49 -4.34 -14.81
CA ILE A 122 0.60 -3.38 -14.12
C ILE A 122 0.34 -2.14 -14.98
N VAL A 123 1.36 -1.60 -15.65
CA VAL A 123 1.21 -0.46 -16.57
C VAL A 123 0.31 -0.85 -17.75
N ALA A 124 0.49 -2.05 -18.33
CA ALA A 124 -0.34 -2.52 -19.43
C ALA A 124 -1.81 -2.67 -19.01
N LEU A 125 -2.07 -3.30 -17.85
CA LEU A 125 -3.43 -3.49 -17.31
C LEU A 125 -4.10 -2.16 -16.95
N THR A 126 -3.38 -1.24 -16.30
CA THR A 126 -3.89 0.10 -15.93
C THR A 126 -4.22 0.92 -17.18
N SER A 127 -3.39 0.82 -18.22
CA SER A 127 -3.65 1.50 -19.49
C SER A 127 -4.90 0.98 -20.20
N GLN A 128 -5.35 -0.24 -19.87
CA GLN A 128 -6.55 -0.87 -20.43
C GLN A 128 -7.80 -0.55 -19.62
N SER A 129 -7.71 -0.33 -18.30
CA SER A 129 -8.87 -0.03 -17.45
C SER A 129 -9.40 1.40 -17.61
N LEU A 130 -8.54 2.36 -18.00
CA LEU A 130 -8.89 3.78 -18.12
C LEU A 130 -9.31 4.14 -19.55
N LYS A 131 -10.56 4.58 -19.72
CA LYS A 131 -11.12 5.00 -21.02
C LYS A 131 -10.72 6.43 -21.40
N ASP A 132 -10.53 7.31 -20.41
CA ASP A 132 -10.06 8.69 -20.63
C ASP A 132 -8.52 8.76 -20.73
N GLU A 133 -8.04 9.40 -21.79
CA GLU A 133 -6.63 9.50 -22.10
C GLU A 133 -5.86 10.39 -21.11
N GLU A 134 -6.49 11.45 -20.59
CA GLU A 134 -5.88 12.37 -19.61
C GLU A 134 -5.70 11.69 -18.25
N GLN A 135 -6.74 11.02 -17.73
CA GLN A 135 -6.67 10.27 -16.48
C GLN A 135 -5.68 9.09 -16.58
N ARG A 136 -5.65 8.41 -17.74
CA ARG A 136 -4.68 7.34 -18.03
C ARG A 136 -3.24 7.84 -17.98
N LYS A 137 -2.93 8.95 -18.65
CA LYS A 137 -1.56 9.52 -18.66
C LYS A 137 -1.14 9.97 -17.26
N ARG A 138 -2.03 10.60 -16.49
CA ARG A 138 -1.76 11.02 -15.11
C ARG A 138 -1.46 9.83 -14.20
N ARG A 139 -2.33 8.82 -14.18
CA ARG A 139 -2.15 7.64 -13.31
C ARG A 139 -0.91 6.83 -13.69
N VAL A 140 -0.64 6.64 -14.98
CA VAL A 140 0.58 5.96 -15.44
C VAL A 140 1.84 6.76 -15.07
N ASN A 141 1.79 8.09 -15.11
CA ASN A 141 2.94 8.92 -14.73
C ASN A 141 3.21 8.91 -13.22
N GLU A 142 2.15 8.90 -12.40
CA GLU A 142 2.26 8.72 -10.95
C GLU A 142 2.89 7.37 -10.59
N LEU A 143 2.35 6.28 -11.16
CA LEU A 143 2.89 4.94 -11.00
C LEU A 143 4.35 4.87 -11.46
N ASN A 144 4.67 5.49 -12.60
CA ASN A 144 6.05 5.54 -13.10
C ASN A 144 7.01 6.26 -12.15
N LYS A 145 6.62 7.39 -11.56
CA LYS A 145 7.48 8.11 -10.62
C LYS A 145 7.72 7.28 -9.35
N GLN A 146 6.67 6.71 -8.77
CA GLN A 146 6.77 5.89 -7.56
C GLN A 146 7.58 4.61 -7.79
N ASP A 147 7.32 3.90 -8.89
CA ASP A 147 8.04 2.68 -9.25
C ASP A 147 9.50 2.95 -9.60
N MET A 148 9.80 4.06 -10.29
CA MET A 148 11.17 4.38 -10.69
C MET A 148 12.04 4.73 -9.47
N VAL A 149 11.47 5.39 -8.46
CA VAL A 149 12.14 5.60 -7.16
C VAL A 149 12.39 4.25 -6.47
N SER A 150 11.40 3.37 -6.42
CA SER A 150 11.51 2.05 -5.79
C SER A 150 12.55 1.15 -6.49
N ILE A 151 12.55 1.11 -7.82
CA ILE A 151 13.52 0.37 -8.63
C ILE A 151 14.92 0.95 -8.44
N GLY A 152 15.07 2.29 -8.49
CA GLY A 152 16.34 2.96 -8.25
C GLY A 152 16.90 2.62 -6.86
N PHE A 153 16.05 2.65 -5.84
CA PHE A 153 16.44 2.25 -4.49
C PHE A 153 16.89 0.79 -4.42
N ARG A 154 16.15 -0.15 -5.05
CA ARG A 154 16.55 -1.57 -5.12
C ARG A 154 17.91 -1.76 -5.79
N VAL A 155 18.20 -1.03 -6.87
CA VAL A 155 19.50 -1.06 -7.54
C VAL A 155 20.60 -0.53 -6.62
N ILE A 156 20.36 0.57 -5.90
CA ILE A 156 21.32 1.13 -4.94
C ILE A 156 21.62 0.11 -3.83
N VAL A 157 20.60 -0.53 -3.27
CA VAL A 157 20.77 -1.55 -2.23
C VAL A 157 21.52 -2.78 -2.77
N LEU A 158 21.25 -3.19 -4.01
CA LEU A 158 21.97 -4.28 -4.69
C LEU A 158 23.46 -3.96 -4.83
N ILE A 159 23.79 -2.75 -5.30
CA ILE A 159 25.18 -2.28 -5.43
C ILE A 159 25.84 -2.19 -4.05
N PHE A 160 25.13 -1.67 -3.05
CA PHE A 160 25.62 -1.61 -1.67
C PHE A 160 25.91 -3.01 -1.10
N GLY A 161 25.09 -4.00 -1.44
CA GLY A 161 25.29 -5.41 -1.06
C GLY A 161 26.57 -6.05 -1.59
N LEU A 162 27.15 -5.53 -2.68
CA LEU A 162 28.46 -5.97 -3.18
C LEU A 162 29.61 -5.65 -2.20
N PHE A 163 29.47 -4.54 -1.48
CA PHE A 163 30.46 -4.08 -0.51
C PHE A 163 30.16 -4.61 0.88
N TYR A 164 28.88 -4.56 1.31
CA TYR A 164 28.46 -4.89 2.67
C TYR A 164 27.24 -5.82 2.71
N VAL A 165 27.49 -7.14 2.65
CA VAL A 165 26.44 -8.18 2.61
C VAL A 165 25.50 -8.14 3.83
N ARG A 166 26.06 -8.08 5.05
CA ARG A 166 25.26 -8.13 6.30
C ARG A 166 24.26 -6.97 6.43
N PRO A 167 24.66 -5.69 6.32
CA PRO A 167 23.70 -4.59 6.40
C PRO A 167 22.78 -4.53 5.18
N ALA A 168 23.24 -4.93 3.98
CA ALA A 168 22.38 -5.00 2.81
C ALA A 168 21.24 -6.00 3.00
N LEU A 169 21.49 -7.15 3.63
CA LEU A 169 20.44 -8.11 3.99
C LEU A 169 19.39 -7.53 4.93
N ILE A 170 19.80 -6.73 5.92
CA ILE A 170 18.86 -6.06 6.84
C ILE A 170 17.98 -5.07 6.07
N ILE A 171 18.55 -4.31 5.14
CA ILE A 171 17.79 -3.40 4.28
C ILE A 171 16.83 -4.18 3.38
N TYR A 172 17.31 -5.28 2.78
CA TYR A 172 16.47 -6.22 2.03
C TYR A 172 15.37 -6.83 2.89
N LEU A 173 15.56 -6.94 4.21
CA LEU A 173 14.56 -7.43 5.14
C LEU A 173 13.42 -6.45 5.35
N ILE A 174 13.76 -5.19 5.56
CA ILE A 174 12.79 -4.15 5.89
C ILE A 174 11.94 -3.77 4.66
N LEU A 175 12.53 -3.80 3.47
CA LEU A 175 11.91 -3.32 2.23
C LEU A 175 10.59 -4.01 1.85
N PRO A 176 10.52 -5.35 1.67
CA PRO A 176 9.28 -6.00 1.29
C PRO A 176 8.25 -5.99 2.41
N ILE A 177 8.66 -5.90 3.69
CA ILE A 177 7.74 -5.70 4.81
C ILE A 177 7.07 -4.34 4.68
N MET A 178 7.86 -3.26 4.51
CA MET A 178 7.31 -1.92 4.32
C MET A 178 6.43 -1.84 3.06
N ALA A 179 6.85 -2.45 1.96
CA ALA A 179 6.07 -2.46 0.73
C ALA A 179 4.76 -3.25 0.88
N PHE A 180 4.78 -4.38 1.58
CA PHE A 180 3.58 -5.17 1.85
C PHE A 180 2.61 -4.40 2.75
N LEU A 181 3.12 -3.78 3.82
CA LEU A 181 2.33 -2.91 4.69
C LEU A 181 1.73 -1.73 3.91
N GLN A 182 2.53 -1.05 3.09
CA GLN A 182 2.05 0.04 2.23
C GLN A 182 0.92 -0.41 1.30
N ASN A 183 1.05 -1.57 0.65
CA ASN A 183 0.01 -2.03 -0.27
C ASN A 183 -1.31 -2.39 0.41
N ILE A 184 -1.29 -2.89 1.65
CA ILE A 184 -2.53 -3.12 2.42
C ILE A 184 -3.24 -1.78 2.66
N ILE A 185 -2.49 -0.73 3.00
CA ILE A 185 -3.01 0.61 3.28
C ILE A 185 -3.55 1.27 2.02
N ASP A 186 -2.76 1.25 0.94
CA ASP A 186 -3.10 1.89 -0.32
C ASP A 186 -4.46 1.36 -0.83
N ARG A 187 -4.83 0.11 -0.48
CA ARG A 187 -6.15 -0.45 -0.80
C ARG A 187 -7.28 0.12 0.05
N GLU A 188 -7.07 0.28 1.37
CA GLU A 188 -8.06 0.95 2.23
C GLU A 188 -8.25 2.40 1.78
N GLU A 189 -7.16 3.06 1.40
CA GLU A 189 -7.16 4.41 0.88
C GLU A 189 -7.88 4.51 -0.47
N ASP A 190 -7.57 3.67 -1.46
CA ASP A 190 -8.27 3.66 -2.76
C ASP A 190 -9.78 3.42 -2.61
N ASN A 191 -10.19 2.56 -1.65
CA ASN A 191 -11.62 2.35 -1.35
C ASN A 191 -12.27 3.59 -0.73
N LEU A 192 -11.57 4.30 0.17
CA LEU A 192 -12.03 5.56 0.74
C LEU A 192 -12.12 6.65 -0.34
N LEU A 193 -11.12 6.77 -1.21
CA LEU A 193 -11.10 7.72 -2.33
C LEU A 193 -12.25 7.48 -3.31
N ALA A 194 -12.65 6.24 -3.53
CA ALA A 194 -13.81 5.90 -4.37
C ALA A 194 -15.15 6.38 -3.78
N THR A 195 -15.19 6.72 -2.48
CA THR A 195 -16.38 7.31 -1.84
C THR A 195 -16.37 8.85 -1.83
N LEU A 196 -15.25 9.47 -2.25
CA LEU A 196 -15.07 10.92 -2.29
C LEU A 196 -15.54 11.51 -3.63
N ASP A 197 -15.92 12.79 -3.62
CA ASP A 197 -16.33 13.54 -4.82
C ASP A 197 -15.11 13.94 -5.70
N ASP A 198 -15.32 14.22 -6.99
CA ASP A 198 -14.25 14.45 -7.99
C ASP A 198 -13.27 15.56 -7.58
N GLN A 199 -13.76 16.61 -6.91
CA GLN A 199 -12.92 17.70 -6.37
C GLN A 199 -12.11 17.27 -5.14
N GLN A 200 -12.65 16.39 -4.29
CA GLN A 200 -11.97 15.87 -3.10
C GLN A 200 -10.87 14.89 -3.49
N GLN A 201 -11.10 14.12 -4.54
CA GLN A 201 -10.10 13.23 -5.13
C GLN A 201 -8.91 14.04 -5.69
N ALA A 202 -9.19 15.16 -6.38
CA ALA A 202 -8.17 16.04 -6.95
C ALA A 202 -7.31 16.75 -5.89
N ASP A 203 -7.91 17.22 -4.80
CA ASP A 203 -7.19 17.84 -3.67
C ASP A 203 -6.31 16.81 -2.94
N TYR A 204 -6.81 15.59 -2.74
CA TYR A 204 -6.04 14.51 -2.13
C TYR A 204 -4.78 14.15 -2.96
N PHE A 205 -4.92 14.06 -4.30
CA PHE A 205 -3.78 13.76 -5.18
C PHE A 205 -2.77 14.91 -5.30
N GLN A 206 -3.17 16.17 -5.04
CA GLN A 206 -2.22 17.29 -4.94
C GLN A 206 -1.30 17.19 -3.72
N ASP A 207 -1.81 16.73 -2.58
CA ASP A 207 -1.04 16.60 -1.33
C ASP A 207 -0.12 15.36 -1.32
N ARG A 208 -0.45 14.30 -2.08
CA ARG A 208 0.37 13.06 -2.20
C ARG A 208 1.78 13.30 -2.76
N ASN A 209 2.05 14.42 -3.42
CA ASN A 209 3.39 14.76 -3.94
C ASN A 209 4.39 15.23 -2.86
N GLN A 210 3.97 15.42 -1.60
CA GLN A 210 4.90 15.64 -0.49
C GLN A 210 5.42 14.31 0.04
N VAL A 211 6.55 13.89 -0.53
CA VAL A 211 7.24 12.59 -0.40
C VAL A 211 7.30 11.99 1.02
N TRP A 212 7.18 12.78 2.10
CA TRP A 212 7.26 12.32 3.50
C TRP A 212 6.47 13.20 4.50
N GLY A 213 5.35 13.80 4.10
CA GLY A 213 4.54 14.66 4.99
C GLY A 213 3.44 13.90 5.75
N ASN A 214 3.68 13.50 7.01
CA ASN A 214 2.66 13.05 7.98
C ASN A 214 1.86 11.75 7.72
N SER A 215 2.13 10.98 6.67
CA SER A 215 1.45 9.70 6.39
C SER A 215 1.69 8.66 7.49
N VAL A 216 2.92 8.51 7.99
CA VAL A 216 3.29 7.49 9.00
C VAL A 216 2.60 7.69 10.36
N ARG A 217 2.41 8.95 10.79
CA ARG A 217 1.70 9.27 12.04
C ARG A 217 0.19 9.04 11.91
N ARG A 218 -0.42 9.51 10.82
CA ARG A 218 -1.84 9.25 10.48
C ARG A 218 -2.11 7.76 10.28
N TYR A 219 -1.13 7.03 9.75
CA TYR A 219 -1.15 5.58 9.55
C TYR A 219 -1.11 4.79 10.85
N SER A 220 -0.23 5.17 11.78
CA SER A 220 -0.10 4.48 13.08
C SER A 220 -1.37 4.57 13.93
N THR A 221 -2.10 5.68 13.84
CA THR A 221 -3.39 5.88 14.52
C THR A 221 -4.48 5.03 13.89
N LEU A 222 -4.60 5.04 12.56
CA LEU A 222 -5.60 4.25 11.84
C LEU A 222 -5.41 2.73 12.01
N LEU A 223 -4.16 2.23 12.00
CA LEU A 223 -3.84 0.83 12.24
C LEU A 223 -4.08 0.40 13.69
N ARG A 224 -3.68 1.25 14.66
CA ARG A 224 -3.88 0.96 16.08
C ARG A 224 -5.37 0.91 16.43
N ASP A 225 -6.17 1.74 15.76
CA ASP A 225 -7.60 1.83 15.99
C ASP A 225 -8.40 0.77 15.20
N SER A 226 -7.93 0.32 14.03
CA SER A 226 -8.52 -0.81 13.30
C SER A 226 -8.22 -2.16 13.96
N MET A 227 -7.06 -2.33 14.60
CA MET A 227 -6.74 -3.55 15.38
C MET A 227 -7.54 -3.68 16.69
N LYS A 228 -8.16 -2.60 17.18
CA LYS A 228 -9.11 -2.64 18.30
C LYS A 228 -10.53 -3.05 17.88
N ALA A 229 -10.80 -3.25 16.59
CA ALA A 229 -12.12 -3.46 16.01
C ALA A 229 -12.67 -4.90 16.16
N ASN A 230 -12.45 -5.54 17.32
CA ASN A 230 -13.25 -6.70 17.72
C ASN A 230 -14.19 -6.26 18.84
N GLY A 231 -15.28 -5.58 18.46
CA GLY A 231 -16.37 -5.22 19.36
C GLY A 231 -17.05 -3.90 18.98
N ASP A 232 -18.30 -3.99 18.53
CA ASP A 232 -19.27 -2.92 18.29
C ASP A 232 -19.04 -1.92 17.13
N HIS A 233 -19.93 -2.01 16.14
CA HIS A 233 -20.24 -0.93 15.20
C HIS A 233 -20.99 0.17 15.96
N ASP A 234 -20.27 1.14 16.51
CA ASP A 234 -20.87 2.35 17.11
C ASP A 234 -21.00 3.47 16.05
N PRO A 235 -22.22 3.79 15.57
CA PRO A 235 -22.43 4.81 14.53
C PRO A 235 -22.14 6.26 14.98
N GLU A 236 -21.92 6.51 16.28
CA GLU A 236 -21.56 7.83 16.80
C GLU A 236 -20.03 8.08 16.82
N ARG A 237 -19.21 7.04 16.60
CA ARG A 237 -17.75 7.08 16.76
C ARG A 237 -17.02 7.95 15.73
N TRP A 238 -17.57 8.09 14.53
CA TRP A 238 -17.08 9.06 13.52
C TRP A 238 -17.10 10.51 14.04
N LYS A 239 -18.09 10.86 14.88
CA LYS A 239 -18.19 12.21 15.46
C LYS A 239 -17.07 12.50 16.45
N GLN A 240 -16.63 11.49 17.21
CA GLN A 240 -15.50 11.62 18.15
C GLN A 240 -14.18 11.83 17.40
N VAL A 241 -13.91 11.02 16.38
CA VAL A 241 -12.70 11.17 15.53
C VAL A 241 -12.65 12.54 14.87
N MET A 242 -13.78 13.02 14.36
CA MET A 242 -13.87 14.35 13.76
C MET A 242 -13.69 15.48 14.78
N ALA A 243 -14.18 15.31 16.01
CA ALA A 243 -14.01 16.29 17.08
C ALA A 243 -12.55 16.40 17.55
N ASP A 244 -11.88 15.25 17.75
CA ASP A 244 -10.45 15.21 18.11
C ASP A 244 -9.60 15.86 17.03
N TRP A 245 -9.93 15.58 15.77
CA TRP A 245 -9.20 16.13 14.63
C TRP A 245 -9.42 17.64 14.43
N GLU A 246 -10.64 18.13 14.66
CA GLU A 246 -10.92 19.57 14.71
C GLU A 246 -10.13 20.27 15.84
N GLY A 247 -10.00 19.61 16.99
CA GLY A 247 -9.15 20.08 18.10
C GLY A 247 -7.69 20.21 17.71
N HIS A 248 -7.13 19.20 17.03
CA HIS A 248 -5.75 19.24 16.54
C HIS A 248 -5.49 20.38 15.54
N ILE A 249 -6.39 20.57 14.58
CA ILE A 249 -6.25 21.64 13.58
C ILE A 249 -6.37 23.02 14.22
N ASN A 250 -7.27 23.20 15.18
CA ASN A 250 -7.37 24.44 15.93
C ASN A 250 -6.08 24.74 16.71
N ASN A 251 -5.50 23.74 17.35
CA ASN A 251 -4.22 23.90 18.06
C ASN A 251 -3.07 24.24 17.10
N GLU A 252 -3.00 23.59 15.94
CA GLU A 252 -1.98 23.89 14.92
C GLU A 252 -2.14 25.28 14.30
N ILE A 253 -3.38 25.75 14.11
CA ILE A 253 -3.67 27.12 13.66
C ILE A 253 -3.24 28.12 14.74
N ASN A 254 -3.58 27.87 16.00
CA ASN A 254 -3.25 28.76 17.11
C ASN A 254 -1.73 28.85 17.32
N GLU A 255 -1.02 27.72 17.28
CA GLU A 255 0.44 27.69 17.41
C GLU A 255 1.13 28.43 16.24
N ARG A 256 0.63 28.28 15.01
CA ARG A 256 1.15 29.03 13.86
C ARG A 256 0.81 30.52 13.93
N LYS A 257 -0.37 30.90 14.43
CA LYS A 257 -0.76 32.30 14.68
C LYS A 257 0.10 32.95 15.76
N GLU A 258 0.47 32.21 16.81
CA GLU A 258 1.41 32.68 17.82
C GLU A 258 2.80 32.90 17.22
N ARG A 259 3.33 31.94 16.43
CA ARG A 259 4.60 32.11 15.72
C ARG A 259 4.60 33.28 14.75
N LEU A 260 3.46 33.56 14.11
CA LEU A 260 3.30 34.68 13.18
C LEU A 260 3.60 36.05 13.83
N THR A 261 3.34 36.19 15.13
CA THR A 261 3.63 37.44 15.86
C THR A 261 5.12 37.73 16.03
N SER A 262 5.97 36.72 15.85
CA SER A 262 7.43 36.78 16.03
C SER A 262 8.24 36.78 14.73
N LEU A 263 7.59 36.66 13.56
CA LEU A 263 8.21 36.49 12.25
C LEU A 263 8.03 37.72 11.36
N ASP A 264 9.04 38.07 10.56
CA ASP A 264 8.99 39.16 9.58
C ASP A 264 9.43 38.73 8.17
N GLY A 265 8.99 39.45 7.15
CA GLY A 265 9.38 39.25 5.75
C GLY A 265 8.76 38.00 5.08
N ASN A 266 9.59 37.24 4.36
CA ASN A 266 9.12 36.11 3.53
C ASN A 266 8.61 34.91 4.36
N ASP A 267 9.12 34.72 5.57
CA ASP A 267 8.69 33.62 6.45
C ASP A 267 7.30 33.89 7.04
N LYS A 268 6.97 35.16 7.29
CA LYS A 268 5.63 35.58 7.70
C LYS A 268 4.58 35.22 6.64
N ARG A 269 4.86 35.53 5.37
CA ARG A 269 4.00 35.17 4.23
C ARG A 269 3.83 33.67 4.03
N ARG A 270 4.87 32.87 4.32
CA ARG A 270 4.77 31.39 4.26
C ARG A 270 3.83 30.87 5.33
N VAL A 271 3.99 31.34 6.56
CA VAL A 271 3.13 30.95 7.69
C VAL A 271 1.70 31.44 7.51
N GLU A 272 1.47 32.64 6.97
CA GLU A 272 0.12 33.13 6.62
C GLU A 272 -0.58 32.22 5.60
N ASN A 273 0.15 31.79 4.55
CA ASN A 273 -0.39 30.87 3.56
C ASN A 273 -0.67 29.47 4.14
N GLU A 274 0.13 29.01 5.10
CA GLU A 274 -0.13 27.75 5.82
C GLU A 274 -1.37 27.85 6.72
N ILE A 275 -1.56 28.98 7.40
CA ILE A 275 -2.75 29.25 8.22
C ILE A 275 -4.01 29.31 7.36
N ASP A 276 -3.98 30.03 6.22
CA ASP A 276 -5.10 30.11 5.28
C ASP A 276 -5.49 28.73 4.71
N ARG A 277 -4.50 27.87 4.43
CA ARG A 277 -4.76 26.48 4.03
C ARG A 277 -5.45 25.68 5.12
N LEU A 278 -4.99 25.79 6.37
CA LEU A 278 -5.58 25.08 7.51
C LEU A 278 -7.00 25.59 7.82
N GLU A 279 -7.26 26.89 7.67
CA GLU A 279 -8.60 27.47 7.84
C GLU A 279 -9.56 27.02 6.73
N LYS A 280 -9.11 26.99 5.47
CA LYS A 280 -9.90 26.43 4.36
C LYS A 280 -10.19 24.94 4.55
N GLN A 281 -9.20 24.20 5.02
CA GLN A 281 -9.35 22.79 5.36
C GLN A 281 -10.43 22.62 6.44
N LYS A 282 -10.37 23.38 7.54
CA LYS A 282 -11.38 23.39 8.61
C LYS A 282 -12.80 23.66 8.09
N GLN A 283 -12.98 24.68 7.26
CA GLN A 283 -14.29 25.03 6.70
C GLN A 283 -14.88 23.89 5.84
N ARG A 284 -14.05 23.23 5.03
CA ARG A 284 -14.48 22.13 4.16
C ARG A 284 -14.91 20.90 4.96
N MET A 285 -14.23 20.62 6.06
CA MET A 285 -14.55 19.51 6.95
C MET A 285 -15.86 19.74 7.71
N ALA A 286 -16.13 20.97 8.13
CA ALA A 286 -17.40 21.35 8.73
C ALA A 286 -18.57 21.16 7.73
N MET A 287 -18.35 21.50 6.46
CA MET A 287 -19.32 21.29 5.39
C MET A 287 -19.56 19.79 5.13
N GLN A 288 -18.51 18.97 5.11
CA GLN A 288 -18.61 17.52 4.98
C GLN A 288 -19.35 16.88 6.16
N LYS A 289 -19.06 17.30 7.40
CA LYS A 289 -19.77 16.85 8.60
C LYS A 289 -21.27 17.11 8.48
N ALA A 290 -21.65 18.32 8.08
CA ALA A 290 -23.05 18.69 7.86
C ALA A 290 -23.73 17.86 6.74
N MET A 291 -23.00 17.52 5.67
CA MET A 291 -23.54 16.66 4.60
C MET A 291 -23.72 15.21 5.06
N THR A 292 -22.76 14.65 5.80
CA THR A 292 -22.82 13.29 6.34
C THR A 292 -23.94 13.16 7.37
N GLU A 293 -24.10 14.14 8.26
CA GLU A 293 -25.21 14.19 9.23
C GLU A 293 -26.58 14.26 8.53
N ARG A 294 -26.71 15.05 7.44
CA ARG A 294 -27.92 15.09 6.61
C ARG A 294 -28.23 13.73 5.97
N ARG A 295 -27.22 13.04 5.42
CA ARG A 295 -27.39 11.71 4.82
C ARG A 295 -27.82 10.66 5.86
N LEU A 296 -27.19 10.67 7.04
CA LEU A 296 -27.54 9.77 8.14
C LEU A 296 -28.97 10.00 8.65
N ASN A 297 -29.41 11.26 8.74
CA ASN A 297 -30.78 11.59 9.11
C ASN A 297 -31.79 11.16 8.03
N GLN A 298 -31.50 11.39 6.75
CA GLN A 298 -32.34 10.91 5.64
C GLN A 298 -32.47 9.37 5.62
N GLN A 299 -31.41 8.65 6.00
CA GLN A 299 -31.42 7.19 6.06
C GLN A 299 -32.22 6.65 7.26
N LYS A 300 -32.32 7.41 8.35
CA LYS A 300 -33.18 7.12 9.52
C LYS A 300 -34.67 7.37 9.25
N ASP A 301 -35.02 8.26 8.32
CA ASP A 301 -36.42 8.59 7.98
C ASP A 301 -37.05 7.65 6.92
N MET A 302 -36.22 6.92 6.16
CA MET A 302 -36.65 5.95 5.14
C MET A 302 -37.41 4.69 5.62
N PRO A 303 -37.29 4.18 6.87
CA PRO A 303 -38.07 3.02 7.33
C PRO A 303 -39.56 3.33 7.51
N ASN A 304 -39.93 4.57 7.86
CA ASN A 304 -41.33 4.92 8.18
C ASN A 304 -42.21 5.09 6.93
N GLN A 305 -41.66 5.58 5.81
CA GLN A 305 -42.46 5.75 4.58
C GLN A 305 -42.85 4.43 3.91
N ARG A 306 -42.04 3.37 4.08
CA ARG A 306 -42.38 2.02 3.56
C ARG A 306 -43.44 1.31 4.39
N LEU A 307 -43.54 1.63 5.68
CA LEU A 307 -44.56 1.07 6.59
C LEU A 307 -45.92 1.75 6.42
N GLU A 308 -45.97 3.04 6.10
CA GLU A 308 -47.23 3.73 5.78
C GLU A 308 -47.79 3.31 4.40
N GLN A 309 -46.95 3.16 3.37
CA GLN A 309 -47.41 2.69 2.05
C GLN A 309 -47.89 1.23 2.05
N GLN A 310 -47.47 0.40 3.00
CA GLN A 310 -48.00 -0.96 3.17
C GLN A 310 -49.32 -1.01 3.95
N LYS A 311 -49.64 0.01 4.75
CA LYS A 311 -50.94 0.11 5.45
C LYS A 311 -52.06 0.64 4.55
N GLU A 312 -51.75 1.44 3.53
CA GLU A 312 -52.75 1.92 2.56
C GLU A 312 -53.11 0.89 1.47
N ARG A 313 -52.41 -0.26 1.40
CA ARG A 313 -52.64 -1.33 0.42
C ARG A 313 -53.31 -2.59 1.01
N LYS A 314 -53.90 -2.50 2.21
CA LYS A 314 -54.76 -3.54 2.80
C LYS A 314 -56.10 -2.93 3.14
#